data_AF-A0A6P0MI73-F1
#
_entry.id   AF-A0A6P0MI73-F1
#
_cell.length_a   1.000
_cell.length_b   1.000
_cell.length_c   1.000
_cell.angle_alpha   90.00
_cell.angle_beta   90.00
_cell.angle_gamma   90.00
#
_symmetry.space_group_name_H-M   'P 1'
#
loop_
_entity.id
_entity.type
_entity.pdbx_description
1 polymer ?
#
loop_
_entity_poly.entity_id
_entity_poly.type
_entity_poly.pdbx_seq_one_letter_code
_entity_poly.pdbx_strand_id
1 'polypeptide(L)'
;MVQQLQPTAVDSDWLYPESDGKPLSDNTVQFRLITTLQGGIDALFADDPNVFVAGDLLWYPVEAVEGVSKSQAPDVMVVFGRPKGDRRSYKQF
;
A
#
# COMPACT_ATOMS: atom_id res chain seq x y z
N MET A 1 29.37 4.98 33.53
CA MET A 1 28.76 4.01 32.60
C MET A 1 27.80 4.79 31.72
N VAL A 2 28.08 4.91 30.42
CA VAL A 2 27.19 5.62 29.48
C VAL A 2 26.25 4.57 28.92
N GLN A 3 24.98 4.64 29.30
CA GLN A 3 23.98 3.72 28.80
C GLN A 3 23.64 4.15 27.37
N GLN A 4 24.15 3.41 26.38
CA GLN A 4 23.71 3.57 24.99
C GLN A 4 22.21 3.26 24.95
N LEU A 5 21.42 4.29 24.62
CA LEU A 5 20.01 4.12 24.28
C LEU A 5 19.97 3.25 23.02
N GLN A 6 19.57 1.98 23.18
CA GLN A 6 19.20 1.15 22.04
C GLN A 6 18.00 1.84 21.36
N PRO A 7 17.98 2.01 20.03
CA PRO A 7 16.82 2.55 19.37
C PRO A 7 15.66 1.59 19.66
N THR A 8 14.66 2.08 20.40
CA THR A 8 13.38 1.38 20.58
C THR A 8 12.91 1.01 19.18
N ALA A 9 12.71 -0.29 18.93
CA ALA A 9 12.14 -0.77 17.68
C ALA A 9 10.87 0.03 17.44
N VAL A 10 10.92 0.93 16.47
CA VAL A 10 9.81 1.84 16.21
C VAL A 10 8.66 0.98 15.72
N ASP A 11 7.49 1.13 16.32
CA ASP A 11 6.31 0.34 15.97
C ASP A 11 6.06 0.44 14.45
N SER A 12 6.03 -0.71 13.77
CA SER A 12 5.84 -0.77 12.33
C SER A 12 4.52 -0.15 11.89
N ASP A 13 3.50 -0.24 12.73
CA ASP A 13 2.17 0.31 12.45
C ASP A 13 2.16 1.83 12.62
N TRP A 14 3.03 2.36 13.48
CA TRP A 14 3.26 3.80 13.61
C TRP A 14 4.07 4.36 12.44
N LEU A 15 5.11 3.64 11.98
CA LEU A 15 5.93 4.05 10.83
C LEU A 15 5.17 3.94 9.51
N TYR A 16 4.34 2.90 9.37
CA TYR A 16 3.60 2.56 8.15
C TYR A 16 2.12 2.32 8.46
N PRO A 17 1.34 3.40 8.69
CA PRO A 17 -0.10 3.29 8.86
C PRO A 17 -0.76 2.56 7.69
N GLU A 18 -1.96 2.06 7.93
CA GLU A 18 -2.71 1.30 6.91
C GLU A 18 -3.85 2.10 6.31
N SER A 19 -4.15 3.24 6.91
CA SER A 19 -5.15 4.19 6.44
C SER A 19 -4.64 5.60 6.68
N ASP A 20 -4.96 6.50 5.75
CA ASP A 20 -4.77 7.94 5.90
C ASP A 20 -6.02 8.65 6.44
N GLY A 21 -7.05 7.88 6.83
CA GLY A 21 -8.32 8.37 7.34
C GLY A 21 -9.28 8.90 6.27
N LYS A 22 -8.94 8.81 4.98
CA LYS A 22 -9.80 9.24 3.88
C LYS A 22 -10.70 8.10 3.39
N PRO A 23 -11.85 8.41 2.76
CA PRO A 23 -12.66 7.40 2.09
C PRO A 23 -11.96 6.88 0.83
N LEU A 24 -12.32 5.67 0.42
CA LEU A 24 -11.93 5.07 -0.87
C LEU A 24 -12.29 5.94 -2.08
N SER A 25 -13.39 6.70 -1.98
CA SER A 25 -13.89 7.51 -3.08
C SER A 25 -14.81 8.61 -2.57
N ASP A 26 -14.83 9.74 -3.26
CA ASP A 26 -15.70 10.88 -2.95
C ASP A 26 -17.14 10.70 -3.46
N ASN A 27 -17.34 9.86 -4.49
CA ASN A 27 -18.64 9.65 -5.11
C ASN A 27 -18.75 8.30 -5.83
N THR A 28 -19.98 7.97 -6.24
CA THR A 28 -20.31 6.68 -6.88
C THR A 28 -19.69 6.49 -8.26
N VAL A 29 -19.35 7.58 -8.97
CA VAL A 29 -18.66 7.50 -10.27
C VAL A 29 -17.22 7.07 -10.05
N GLN A 30 -16.52 7.72 -9.12
CA GLN A 30 -15.13 7.40 -8.79
C GLN A 30 -15.01 5.96 -8.25
N PHE A 31 -15.88 5.57 -7.31
CA PHE A 31 -15.94 4.19 -6.80
C PHE A 31 -16.10 3.16 -7.91
N ARG A 32 -17.04 3.40 -8.83
CA ARG A 32 -17.30 2.49 -9.95
C ARG A 32 -16.08 2.40 -10.88
N LEU A 33 -15.40 3.52 -11.15
CA LEU A 33 -14.21 3.52 -12.00
C LEU A 33 -13.04 2.79 -11.34
N ILE A 34 -12.75 3.06 -10.05
CA ILE A 34 -11.68 2.39 -9.30
C ILE A 34 -11.89 0.88 -9.31
N THR A 35 -13.08 0.42 -8.93
CA THR A 35 -13.41 -1.02 -8.87
C THR A 35 -13.41 -1.68 -10.25
N THR A 36 -13.89 -0.99 -11.28
CA THR A 36 -13.87 -1.52 -12.66
C THR A 36 -12.44 -1.67 -13.18
N LEU A 37 -11.58 -0.66 -12.96
CA LEU A 37 -10.20 -0.68 -13.41
C LEU A 37 -9.38 -1.70 -12.62
N GLN A 38 -9.46 -1.71 -11.30
CA GLN A 38 -8.73 -2.66 -10.45
C GLN A 38 -9.12 -4.10 -10.82
N GLY A 39 -10.42 -4.41 -10.85
CA GLY A 39 -10.91 -5.76 -11.16
C GLY A 39 -10.62 -6.18 -12.61
N GLY A 40 -10.77 -5.26 -13.57
CA GLY A 40 -10.46 -5.53 -14.97
C GLY A 40 -8.97 -5.80 -15.22
N ILE A 41 -8.07 -5.06 -14.57
CA ILE A 41 -6.64 -5.27 -14.69
C ILE A 41 -6.20 -6.53 -13.93
N ASP A 42 -6.76 -6.82 -12.74
CA ASP A 42 -6.46 -8.07 -12.04
C ASP A 42 -6.90 -9.30 -12.85
N ALA A 43 -8.08 -9.23 -13.49
CA ALA A 43 -8.55 -10.27 -14.41
C ALA A 43 -7.66 -10.41 -15.66
N LEU A 44 -7.12 -9.31 -16.20
CA LEU A 44 -6.16 -9.35 -17.30
C LEU A 44 -4.90 -10.15 -16.94
N PHE A 45 -4.49 -10.11 -15.67
CA PHE A 45 -3.33 -10.85 -15.15
C PHE A 45 -3.75 -12.03 -14.26
N ALA A 46 -4.91 -12.66 -14.52
CA ALA A 46 -5.40 -13.77 -13.71
C ALA A 46 -4.43 -14.96 -13.70
N ASP A 47 -3.79 -15.25 -14.84
CA ASP A 47 -2.89 -16.38 -15.01
C ASP A 47 -1.43 -16.07 -14.61
N ASP A 48 -1.10 -14.82 -14.27
CA ASP A 48 0.22 -14.46 -13.75
C ASP A 48 0.16 -14.27 -12.22
N PRO A 49 0.60 -15.27 -11.43
CA PRO A 49 0.56 -15.17 -9.99
C PRO A 49 1.52 -14.10 -9.44
N ASN A 50 2.45 -13.59 -10.25
CA ASN A 50 3.46 -12.58 -9.86
C ASN A 50 3.09 -11.15 -10.28
N VAL A 51 1.82 -10.90 -10.64
CA VAL A 51 1.30 -9.55 -10.84
C VAL A 51 0.25 -9.24 -9.78
N PHE A 52 0.57 -8.31 -8.91
CA PHE A 52 -0.30 -7.81 -7.86
C PHE A 52 -0.99 -6.53 -8.31
N VAL A 53 -2.32 -6.48 -8.22
CA VAL A 53 -3.15 -5.33 -8.59
C VAL A 53 -3.98 -4.91 -7.38
N ALA A 54 -3.89 -3.65 -6.98
CA ALA A 54 -4.64 -3.10 -5.86
C ALA A 54 -5.26 -1.75 -6.23
N GLY A 55 -6.35 -1.38 -5.54
CA GLY A 55 -6.94 -0.06 -5.62
C GLY A 55 -6.92 0.60 -4.25
N ASP A 56 -6.60 1.88 -4.20
CA ASP A 56 -6.56 2.70 -2.99
C ASP A 56 -5.75 2.09 -1.83
N LEU A 57 -4.66 1.41 -2.17
CA LEU A 57 -3.75 0.82 -1.19
C LEU A 57 -2.62 1.80 -0.90
N LEU A 58 -2.35 2.09 0.38
CA LEU A 58 -1.21 2.92 0.77
C LEU A 58 0.11 2.31 0.28
N TRP A 59 0.79 3.01 -0.62
CA TRP A 59 2.11 2.69 -1.15
C TRP A 59 3.19 3.51 -0.45
N TYR A 60 4.19 2.80 0.09
CA TYR A 60 5.41 3.33 0.67
C TYR A 60 6.61 3.07 -0.26
N PRO A 61 7.05 4.08 -1.03
CA PRO A 61 8.14 3.92 -2.00
C PRO A 61 9.53 3.85 -1.36
N VAL A 62 9.67 4.36 -0.13
CA VAL A 62 10.95 4.46 0.59
C VAL A 62 10.78 3.96 2.01
N GLU A 63 11.79 3.24 2.52
CA GLU A 63 11.84 2.79 3.91
C GLU A 63 12.00 3.99 4.86
N ALA A 64 11.16 4.05 5.89
CA ALA A 64 11.19 5.08 6.91
C ALA A 64 12.41 4.91 7.82
N VAL A 65 13.12 6.01 8.06
CA VAL A 65 14.25 6.06 9.01
C VAL A 65 13.79 6.63 10.36
N GLU A 66 12.85 7.58 10.33
CA GLU A 66 12.20 8.18 11.49
C GLU A 66 10.87 8.82 11.08
N GLY A 67 9.91 8.91 12.02
CA GLY A 67 8.60 9.53 11.76
C GLY A 67 7.67 8.68 10.88
N VAL A 68 6.41 9.10 10.79
CA VAL A 68 5.43 8.48 9.89
C VAL A 68 5.92 8.60 8.44
N SER A 69 5.99 7.47 7.74
CA SER A 69 6.48 7.43 6.36
C SER A 69 5.54 8.17 5.40
N LYS A 70 6.11 8.73 4.32
CA LYS A 70 5.32 9.31 3.24
C LYS A 70 4.72 8.19 2.40
N SER A 71 3.40 8.18 2.29
CA SER A 71 2.65 7.28 1.41
C SER A 71 1.86 8.04 0.36
N GLN A 72 1.46 7.30 -0.67
CA GLN A 72 0.41 7.68 -1.61
C GLN A 72 -0.59 6.53 -1.70
N ALA A 73 -1.88 6.83 -1.78
CA ALA A 73 -2.90 5.87 -2.22
C ALA A 73 -3.21 6.15 -3.70
N PRO A 74 -2.78 5.30 -4.65
CA PRO A 74 -3.20 5.40 -6.04
C PRO A 74 -4.61 4.82 -6.22
N ASP A 75 -5.42 5.40 -7.10
CA ASP A 75 -6.73 4.83 -7.48
C ASP A 75 -6.60 3.35 -7.89
N VAL A 76 -5.58 3.03 -8.71
CA VAL A 76 -5.18 1.66 -9.06
C VAL A 76 -3.67 1.58 -9.19
N MET A 77 -3.07 0.50 -8.69
CA MET A 77 -1.65 0.17 -8.82
C MET A 77 -1.47 -1.25 -9.38
N VAL A 78 -0.47 -1.40 -10.26
CA VAL A 78 -0.05 -2.69 -10.84
C VAL A 78 1.41 -2.92 -10.51
N VAL A 79 1.71 -4.06 -9.92
CA VAL A 79 3.05 -4.36 -9.41
C VAL A 79 3.52 -5.71 -9.96
N PHE A 80 4.56 -5.66 -10.79
CA PHE A 80 5.19 -6.83 -11.39
C PHE A 80 6.20 -7.48 -10.42
N GLY A 81 6.34 -8.80 -10.52
CA GLY A 81 7.24 -9.58 -9.66
C GLY A 81 6.78 -9.67 -8.20
N ARG A 82 5.49 -9.43 -7.93
CA ARG A 82 4.90 -9.49 -6.60
C ARG A 82 3.71 -10.45 -6.58
N PRO A 83 3.68 -11.41 -5.64
CA PRO A 83 2.60 -12.39 -5.61
C PRO A 83 1.25 -11.75 -5.29
N LYS A 84 0.16 -12.30 -5.82
CA LYS A 84 -1.20 -11.94 -5.40
C LYS A 84 -1.43 -12.21 -3.90
N GLY A 85 -2.43 -11.56 -3.32
CA GLY A 85 -2.84 -11.74 -1.91
C GLY A 85 -3.16 -10.43 -1.19
N ASP A 86 -3.91 -10.55 -0.09
CA ASP A 86 -4.37 -9.41 0.71
C ASP A 86 -3.20 -8.71 1.41
N ARG A 87 -3.27 -7.38 1.44
CA ARG A 87 -2.24 -6.52 2.05
C ARG A 87 -2.89 -5.35 2.75
N ARG A 88 -2.36 -5.00 3.92
CA ARG A 88 -2.78 -3.82 4.68
C ARG A 88 -2.14 -2.52 4.13
N SER A 89 -0.96 -2.63 3.53
CA SER A 89 -0.27 -1.58 2.76
C SER A 89 0.76 -2.21 1.81
N TYR A 90 1.29 -1.45 0.84
CA TYR A 90 2.35 -1.89 -0.05
C TYR A 90 3.67 -1.18 0.26
N LYS A 91 4.65 -1.94 0.76
CA LYS A 91 6.04 -1.50 1.00
C LYS A 91 6.90 -2.02 -0.16
N GLN A 92 7.62 -1.13 -0.84
CA GLN A 92 8.33 -1.51 -2.07
C GLN A 92 9.63 -2.32 -1.83
N PHE A 93 10.28 -2.07 -0.69
CA PHE A 93 11.55 -2.66 -0.28
C PHE A 93 11.43 -4.13 0.14
#